data_AF-A0A964XR69-F1
#
_entry.id   AF-A0A964XR69-F1
#
_cell.length_a   1.000
_cell.length_b   1.000
_cell.length_c   1.000
_cell.angle_alpha   90.00
_cell.angle_beta   90.00
_cell.angle_gamma   90.00
#
_symmetry.space_group_name_H-M   'P 1'
#
loop_
_entity.id
_entity.type
_entity.pdbx_description
1 polymer ?
#
loop_
_entity_poly.entity_id
_entity_poly.type
_entity_poly.pdbx_seq_one_letter_code
_entity_poly.pdbx_strand_id
1 'polypeptide(L)'
;MPEQPREQPPARPEKGSHCSTCGAPYGPVSGWPRRCPACGDTAYRNPLPVAVALLPAEYADAAGTHAGLVVVTRAIAPARGTLALPGGFIDHHEDWRHAVVRELAEETGILASAADVRLADALSSPDGHLL
;
A
#
# COMPACT_ATOMS: atom_id res chain seq x y z
N MET A 1 10.51 -27.42 -44.96
CA MET A 1 9.97 -26.06 -44.73
C MET A 1 10.73 -25.51 -43.53
N PRO A 2 11.53 -24.45 -43.64
CA PRO A 2 12.24 -23.91 -42.47
C PRO A 2 11.21 -23.33 -41.49
N GLU A 3 11.24 -23.80 -40.24
CA GLU A 3 10.47 -23.22 -39.13
C GLU A 3 10.87 -21.75 -38.95
N GLN A 4 9.89 -20.85 -39.04
CA GLN A 4 10.13 -19.45 -38.75
C GLN A 4 10.35 -19.25 -37.24
N PRO A 5 11.33 -18.43 -36.83
CA PRO A 5 11.52 -18.09 -35.42
C PRO A 5 10.25 -17.46 -34.86
N ARG A 6 9.74 -18.00 -33.75
CA ARG A 6 8.59 -17.42 -33.05
C ARG A 6 9.00 -16.03 -32.57
N GLU A 7 8.33 -15.02 -33.09
CA GLU A 7 8.51 -13.63 -32.70
C GLU A 7 8.26 -13.51 -31.19
N GLN A 8 9.27 -13.05 -30.45
CA GLN A 8 9.13 -12.87 -29.01
C GLN A 8 8.13 -11.75 -28.74
N PRO A 9 7.17 -11.95 -27.81
CA PRO A 9 6.25 -10.88 -27.45
C PRO A 9 7.04 -9.68 -26.93
N PRO A 10 6.63 -8.44 -27.29
CA PRO A 10 7.35 -7.24 -26.88
C PRO A 10 7.47 -7.20 -25.35
N ALA A 11 8.66 -6.84 -24.87
CA ALA A 11 8.92 -6.71 -23.44
C ALA A 11 7.90 -5.77 -22.79
N ARG A 12 7.40 -6.16 -21.61
CA ARG A 12 6.45 -5.34 -20.86
C ARG A 12 7.12 -4.00 -20.51
N PRO A 13 6.49 -2.85 -20.80
CA PRO A 13 7.10 -1.56 -20.51
C PRO A 13 7.36 -1.42 -19.01
N GLU A 14 8.55 -0.96 -18.66
CA GLU A 14 8.92 -0.70 -17.27
C GLU A 14 8.03 0.42 -16.69
N LYS A 15 7.50 0.22 -15.48
CA LYS A 15 6.67 1.25 -14.82
C LYS A 15 7.46 2.55 -14.65
N GLY A 16 6.89 3.66 -15.11
CA GLY A 16 7.52 4.98 -15.03
C GLY A 16 8.58 5.26 -16.11
N SER A 17 8.69 4.43 -17.14
CA SER A 17 9.60 4.66 -18.28
C SER A 17 9.20 5.83 -19.18
N HIS A 18 7.92 6.25 -19.14
CA HIS A 18 7.37 7.32 -19.97
C HIS A 18 6.69 8.40 -19.12
N CYS A 19 6.64 9.63 -19.64
CA CYS A 19 5.96 10.75 -19.03
C CYS A 19 4.44 10.52 -18.99
N SER A 20 3.81 10.63 -17.82
CA SER A 20 2.36 10.52 -17.65
C SER A 20 1.58 11.65 -18.30
N THR A 21 2.23 12.78 -18.58
CA THR A 21 1.59 13.98 -19.15
C THR A 21 1.58 13.95 -20.68
N CYS A 22 2.68 13.58 -21.33
CA CYS A 22 2.78 13.62 -22.81
C CYS A 22 3.14 12.28 -23.48
N GLY A 23 3.41 11.23 -22.72
CA GLY A 23 3.75 9.90 -23.24
C GLY A 23 5.18 9.74 -23.77
N ALA A 24 6.01 10.79 -23.79
CA ALA A 24 7.40 10.69 -24.25
C ALA A 24 8.25 9.80 -23.32
N PRO A 25 9.18 8.99 -23.84
CA PRO A 25 10.10 8.21 -23.02
C PRO A 25 11.05 9.16 -22.25
N TYR A 26 11.39 8.81 -21.01
CA TYR A 26 12.37 9.60 -20.24
C TYR A 26 13.81 9.44 -20.77
N GLY A 27 14.10 8.37 -21.51
CA GLY A 27 15.47 8.00 -21.89
C GLY A 27 16.28 7.49 -20.69
N PRO A 28 17.62 7.52 -20.74
CA PRO A 28 18.49 7.04 -19.68
C PRO A 28 18.55 8.05 -18.52
N VAL A 29 17.47 8.14 -17.75
CA VAL A 29 17.42 8.95 -16.51
C VAL A 29 17.30 7.98 -15.33
N SER A 30 18.29 8.01 -14.43
CA SER A 30 18.28 7.25 -13.18
C SER A 30 17.73 8.11 -12.04
N GLY A 31 16.99 7.49 -11.11
CA GLY A 31 16.45 8.16 -9.92
C GLY A 31 15.15 8.95 -10.14
N TRP A 32 14.74 9.64 -9.07
CA TRP A 32 13.58 10.52 -8.96
C TRP A 32 13.99 11.80 -8.20
N PRO A 33 13.37 12.96 -8.45
CA PRO A 33 12.35 13.23 -9.47
C PRO A 33 12.89 13.22 -10.89
N ARG A 34 12.01 13.10 -11.90
CA ARG A 34 12.36 13.04 -13.32
C ARG A 34 11.74 14.20 -14.06
N ARG A 35 12.52 14.91 -14.86
CA ARG A 35 12.01 15.94 -15.77
C ARG A 35 11.88 15.39 -17.17
N CYS A 36 10.71 15.53 -17.78
CA CYS A 36 10.45 15.09 -19.14
C CYS A 36 11.24 15.97 -20.14
N PRO A 37 12.05 15.38 -21.04
CA PRO A 37 12.80 16.15 -22.03
C PRO A 37 11.91 16.76 -23.12
N ALA A 38 10.70 16.24 -23.33
CA ALA A 38 9.79 16.68 -24.39
C ALA A 38 8.86 17.83 -23.96
N CYS A 39 8.17 17.71 -22.83
CA CYS A 39 7.21 18.73 -22.36
C CYS A 39 7.68 19.52 -21.14
N GLY A 40 8.80 19.14 -20.51
CA GLY A 40 9.36 19.83 -19.35
C GLY A 40 8.69 19.55 -18.01
N ASP A 41 7.65 18.69 -17.98
CA ASP A 41 6.94 18.28 -16.77
C ASP A 41 7.85 17.48 -15.81
N THR A 42 7.64 17.61 -14.49
CA THR A 42 8.43 16.92 -13.47
C THR A 42 7.59 15.89 -12.75
N ALA A 43 7.95 14.62 -12.89
CA ALA A 43 7.32 13.53 -12.18
C ALA A 43 8.09 13.20 -10.89
N TYR A 44 7.35 13.01 -9.81
CA TYR A 44 7.87 12.58 -8.50
C TYR A 44 7.44 11.15 -8.21
N ARG A 45 8.20 10.45 -7.38
CA ARG A 45 7.78 9.19 -6.78
C ARG A 45 7.55 9.46 -5.30
N ASN A 46 6.29 9.53 -4.92
CA ASN A 46 5.88 9.75 -3.54
C ASN A 46 5.55 8.40 -2.87
N PRO A 47 5.68 8.32 -1.55
CA PRO A 47 5.22 7.19 -0.76
C PRO A 47 3.72 7.03 -0.87
N LEU A 48 3.28 5.79 -0.69
CA LEU A 48 1.88 5.48 -0.49
C LEU A 48 1.66 5.27 1.02
N PRO A 49 0.97 6.20 1.70
CA PRO A 49 0.71 6.05 3.12
C PRO A 49 -0.30 4.92 3.38
N VAL A 50 -0.12 4.22 4.50
CA VAL A 50 -0.95 3.10 4.95
C VAL A 50 -1.44 3.38 6.36
N ALA A 51 -2.72 3.16 6.61
CA ALA A 51 -3.35 3.20 7.91
C ALA A 51 -3.41 1.79 8.50
N VAL A 52 -3.01 1.63 9.77
CA VAL A 52 -3.04 0.34 10.49
C VAL A 52 -3.80 0.51 11.80
N ALA A 53 -4.77 -0.37 12.06
CA ALA A 53 -5.58 -0.34 13.26
C ALA A 53 -4.93 -1.17 14.39
N LEU A 54 -4.71 -0.55 15.54
CA LEU A 54 -4.45 -1.23 16.81
C LEU A 54 -5.71 -1.15 17.65
N LEU A 55 -6.60 -2.14 17.53
CA LEU A 55 -7.84 -2.20 18.29
C LEU A 55 -7.68 -3.13 19.49
N PRO A 56 -7.63 -2.59 20.74
CA PRO A 56 -7.65 -3.41 21.94
C PRO A 56 -8.96 -4.20 22.02
N ALA A 57 -8.86 -5.45 22.43
CA ALA A 57 -9.99 -6.33 22.71
C ALA A 57 -9.80 -6.99 24.07
N GLU A 58 -10.91 -7.20 24.77
CA GLU A 58 -10.94 -8.04 25.97
C GLU A 58 -11.66 -9.34 25.66
N TYR A 59 -11.12 -10.45 26.13
CA TYR A 59 -11.75 -11.75 26.01
C TYR A 59 -11.67 -12.50 27.33
N ALA A 60 -12.65 -13.34 27.62
CA ALA A 60 -12.70 -14.12 28.84
C ALA A 60 -12.70 -15.62 28.55
N ASP A 61 -11.98 -16.37 29.38
CA ASP A 61 -11.98 -17.82 29.40
C ASP A 61 -12.03 -18.35 30.84
N ALA A 62 -11.86 -19.66 31.02
CA ALA A 62 -11.90 -20.29 32.34
C ALA A 62 -10.80 -19.80 33.30
N ALA A 63 -9.74 -19.16 32.79
CA ALA A 63 -8.64 -18.63 33.58
C ALA A 63 -8.80 -17.14 33.94
N GLY A 64 -9.75 -16.43 33.33
CA GLY A 64 -10.06 -15.04 33.65
C GLY A 64 -10.34 -14.17 32.43
N THR A 65 -10.19 -12.85 32.61
CA THR A 65 -10.30 -11.85 31.53
C THR A 65 -8.91 -11.43 31.09
N HIS A 66 -8.71 -11.37 29.78
CA HIS A 66 -7.44 -11.09 29.13
C HIS A 66 -7.58 -9.92 28.17
N ALA A 67 -6.49 -9.17 27.99
CA ALA A 67 -6.39 -8.14 26.96
C ALA A 67 -5.64 -8.69 25.73
N GLY A 68 -6.07 -8.26 24.55
CA GLY A 68 -5.46 -8.61 23.27
C GLY A 68 -5.67 -7.52 22.23
N LEU A 69 -5.29 -7.83 20.99
CA LEU A 69 -5.53 -6.98 19.83
C LEU A 69 -6.34 -7.76 18.79
N VAL A 70 -7.20 -7.05 18.07
CA VAL A 70 -7.86 -7.60 16.89
C VAL A 70 -6.82 -7.79 15.78
N VAL A 71 -6.84 -8.96 15.16
CA VAL A 71 -5.96 -9.36 14.05
C VAL A 71 -6.77 -10.03 12.96
N VAL A 72 -6.24 -9.99 11.74
CA VAL A 72 -6.79 -10.66 10.56
C VAL A 72 -5.81 -11.72 10.05
N THR A 73 -6.32 -12.71 9.33
CA THR A 73 -5.49 -13.69 8.63
C THR A 73 -5.38 -13.30 7.17
N ARG A 74 -4.14 -13.10 6.68
CA ARG A 74 -3.89 -12.62 5.31
C ARG A 74 -4.41 -13.61 4.26
N ALA A 75 -5.28 -13.14 3.37
CA ALA A 75 -5.88 -13.97 2.32
C ALA A 75 -5.11 -13.98 0.98
N ILE A 76 -4.06 -13.16 0.84
CA ILE A 76 -3.29 -13.03 -0.41
C ILE A 76 -1.78 -13.09 -0.14
N ALA A 77 -1.01 -13.47 -1.17
CA ALA A 77 0.44 -13.40 -1.12
C ALA A 77 0.92 -11.94 -1.24
N PRO A 78 2.08 -11.58 -0.66
CA PRO A 78 2.97 -12.42 0.16
C PRO A 78 2.41 -12.70 1.57
N ALA A 79 2.95 -13.73 2.24
CA ALA A 79 2.58 -14.13 3.61
C ALA A 79 1.10 -14.50 3.81
N ARG A 80 0.51 -15.21 2.84
CA ARG A 80 -0.83 -15.78 2.98
C ARG A 80 -0.89 -16.71 4.19
N GLY A 81 -1.95 -16.59 5.00
CA GLY A 81 -2.18 -17.44 6.17
C GLY A 81 -1.51 -16.96 7.46
N THR A 82 -0.71 -15.89 7.43
CA THR A 82 -0.16 -15.30 8.65
C THR A 82 -1.12 -14.27 9.26
N LEU A 83 -0.94 -13.98 10.54
CA LEU A 83 -1.64 -12.90 11.22
C LEU A 83 -1.10 -11.53 10.76
N ALA A 84 -1.97 -10.55 10.69
CA ALA A 84 -1.66 -9.15 10.49
C ALA A 84 -2.62 -8.27 11.28
N LEU A 85 -2.22 -7.02 11.52
CA LEU A 85 -3.14 -5.99 11.97
C LEU A 85 -4.02 -5.56 10.80
N PRO A 86 -5.30 -5.18 11.05
CA PRO A 86 -6.15 -4.64 9.99
C PRO A 86 -5.56 -3.35 9.45
N GLY A 87 -5.60 -3.14 8.14
CA GLY A 87 -5.09 -1.91 7.55
C GLY A 87 -4.86 -1.94 6.04
N GLY A 88 -4.75 -0.75 5.47
CA GLY A 88 -4.64 -0.56 4.03
C GLY A 88 -4.28 0.87 3.65
N PHE A 89 -4.29 1.15 2.35
CA PHE A 89 -3.86 2.44 1.83
C PHE A 89 -4.83 3.55 2.23
N ILE A 90 -4.27 4.74 2.47
CA ILE A 90 -5.08 5.95 2.63
C ILE A 90 -5.44 6.45 1.23
N ASP A 91 -6.73 6.64 0.98
CA ASP A 91 -7.21 7.11 -0.31
C ASP A 91 -6.94 8.61 -0.52
N HIS A 92 -7.02 9.03 -1.78
CA HIS A 92 -6.86 10.43 -2.13
C HIS A 92 -7.95 11.28 -1.46
N HIS A 93 -7.54 12.37 -0.81
CA HIS A 93 -8.41 13.24 0.01
C HIS A 93 -9.04 12.57 1.24
N GLU A 94 -8.53 11.43 1.69
CA GLU A 94 -8.98 10.77 2.92
C GLU A 94 -8.16 11.22 4.14
N ASP A 95 -8.83 11.51 5.26
CA ASP A 95 -8.15 11.71 6.55
C ASP A 95 -7.75 10.34 7.12
N TRP A 96 -6.53 10.23 7.64
CA TRP A 96 -5.96 8.98 8.13
C TRP A 96 -6.84 8.27 9.18
N ARG A 97 -7.63 8.98 9.99
CA ARG A 97 -8.55 8.35 10.95
C ARG A 97 -9.72 7.69 10.27
N HIS A 98 -10.21 8.28 9.18
CA HIS A 98 -11.26 7.69 8.36
C HIS A 98 -10.74 6.43 7.65
N ALA A 99 -9.50 6.47 7.14
CA ALA A 99 -8.87 5.29 6.56
C ALA A 99 -8.77 4.14 7.57
N VAL A 100 -8.30 4.40 8.81
CA VAL A 100 -8.22 3.39 9.88
C VAL A 100 -9.58 2.72 10.13
N VAL A 101 -10.66 3.50 10.27
CA VAL A 101 -11.99 2.91 10.56
C VAL A 101 -12.60 2.21 9.36
N ARG A 102 -12.34 2.69 8.13
CA ARG A 102 -12.77 2.04 6.88
C ARG A 102 -12.12 0.67 6.74
N GLU A 103 -10.80 0.61 6.81
CA GLU A 103 -10.03 -0.64 6.68
C GLU A 103 -10.40 -1.64 7.77
N LEU A 104 -10.55 -1.17 9.01
CA LEU A 104 -11.05 -2.02 10.11
C LEU A 104 -12.40 -2.64 9.77
N ALA A 105 -13.36 -1.84 9.29
CA ALA A 105 -14.68 -2.31 8.96
C ALA A 105 -14.69 -3.27 7.75
N GLU A 106 -13.92 -2.99 6.72
CA GLU A 106 -13.83 -3.83 5.52
C GLU A 106 -13.24 -5.21 5.80
N GLU A 107 -12.21 -5.29 6.65
CA GLU A 107 -11.52 -6.55 6.92
C GLU A 107 -12.10 -7.35 8.10
N THR A 108 -12.77 -6.69 9.05
CA THR A 108 -13.26 -7.33 10.29
C THR A 108 -14.77 -7.21 10.52
N GLY A 109 -15.44 -6.28 9.85
CA GLY A 109 -16.84 -5.92 10.10
C GLY A 109 -17.06 -5.08 11.36
N ILE A 110 -16.01 -4.72 12.11
CA ILE A 110 -16.13 -3.92 13.33
C ILE A 110 -16.27 -2.44 12.98
N LEU A 111 -17.28 -1.79 13.56
CA LEU A 111 -17.53 -0.37 13.38
C LEU A 111 -16.91 0.44 14.53
N ALA A 112 -16.27 1.56 14.19
CA ALA A 112 -15.68 2.49 15.13
C ALA A 112 -15.86 3.94 14.65
N SER A 113 -15.73 4.90 15.56
CA SER A 113 -15.76 6.33 15.22
C SER A 113 -14.36 6.86 14.95
N ALA A 114 -14.19 7.63 13.87
CA ALA A 114 -12.93 8.32 13.60
C ALA A 114 -12.54 9.31 14.71
N ALA A 115 -13.49 9.76 15.53
CA ALA A 115 -13.23 10.62 16.70
C ALA A 115 -12.52 9.88 17.84
N ASP A 116 -12.65 8.56 17.92
CA ASP A 116 -12.02 7.73 18.97
C ASP A 116 -10.60 7.29 18.57
N VAL A 117 -10.23 7.48 17.30
CA VAL A 117 -8.93 7.10 16.77
C VAL A 117 -7.85 8.07 17.27
N ARG A 118 -6.77 7.49 17.81
CA ARG A 118 -5.61 8.20 18.35
C ARG A 118 -4.36 7.70 17.65
N LEU A 119 -3.43 8.60 17.36
CA LEU A 119 -2.14 8.20 16.78
C LEU A 119 -1.36 7.39 17.82
N ALA A 120 -1.01 6.16 17.48
CA ALA A 120 -0.11 5.34 18.29
C ALA A 120 1.36 5.57 17.88
N ASP A 121 1.66 5.50 16.58
CA ASP A 121 2.99 5.72 16.03
C ASP A 121 2.93 6.03 14.51
N ALA A 122 4.02 6.52 13.93
CA ALA A 122 4.21 6.71 12.50
C ALA A 122 5.57 6.15 12.07
N LEU A 123 5.54 5.06 11.30
CA LEU A 123 6.73 4.28 10.95
C LEU A 123 7.00 4.33 9.44
N SER A 124 8.28 4.33 9.08
CA SER A 124 8.71 4.09 7.70
C SER A 124 8.98 2.61 7.49
N SER A 125 8.67 2.08 6.30
CA SER A 125 9.05 0.72 5.96
C SER A 125 10.58 0.59 6.00
N PRO A 126 11.13 -0.41 6.71
CA PRO A 126 12.58 -0.61 6.79
C PRO A 126 13.20 -1.04 5.45
N ASP A 127 12.38 -1.46 4.48
CA ASP A 127 12.84 -1.97 3.17
C ASP A 127 13.24 -0.86 2.19
N GLY A 128 13.35 0.38 2.65
CA GLY A 128 13.76 1.51 1.81
C GLY A 128 12.76 1.84 0.70
N HIS A 129 11.52 1.39 0.82
CA HIS A 129 10.40 1.86 0.02
C HIS A 129 10.08 3.30 0.46
N LEU A 130 10.88 4.21 -0.10
CA LEU A 130 10.79 5.66 -0.11
C LEU A 130 9.47 6.20 0.46
N LEU A 131 9.57 6.81 1.65
CA LEU A 131 8.93 8.10 1.92
C LEU A 131 9.27 9.14 0.84
#